data_AF-A0A936LSD1-F1
#
_entry.id   AF-A0A936LSD1-F1
#
_cell.length_a   1.000
_cell.length_b   1.000
_cell.length_c   1.000
_cell.angle_alpha   90.00
_cell.angle_beta   90.00
_cell.angle_gamma   90.00
#
_symmetry.space_group_name_H-M   'P 1'
#
loop_
_entity.id
_entity.type
_entity.pdbx_description
1 polymer ?
#
loop_
_entity_poly.entity_id
_entity_poly.type
_entity_poly.pdbx_seq_one_letter_code
_entity_poly.pdbx_strand_id
1 'polypeptide(L)'
;MLSIFKTSDGSDTIYDEVNNYYYHSVHGAITESKHVFINYGLHTMASRLDNVRIFEMGFGTGLNAFLTYLYAVNHGSLNISYTAIEKWPLPDFLYESLNYPEILQTPDANEQFLSFHQCSWNQAKRFTENFILEKINGDLTIWDTQESFDLIYMDAFSPNDQAELWEEEVLLKFYRMLSHGGLLTTYCAKGDFKRSLKRIGFKVENVPGPMGKREMTLAYK
;
A
#
# COMPACT_ATOMS: atom_id res chain seq x y z
N MET A 1 -22.05 -6.52 2.61
CA MET A 1 -21.76 -6.04 3.98
C MET A 1 -20.28 -6.24 4.20
N LEU A 2 -19.61 -5.32 4.90
CA LEU A 2 -18.20 -5.49 5.24
C LEU A 2 -18.09 -6.13 6.64
N SER A 3 -17.26 -7.15 6.78
CA SER A 3 -17.06 -7.86 8.04
C SER A 3 -15.58 -8.20 8.27
N ILE A 4 -15.19 -8.36 9.54
CA ILE A 4 -13.82 -8.75 9.89
C ILE A 4 -13.63 -10.25 9.70
N PHE A 5 -12.51 -10.62 9.09
CA PHE A 5 -12.09 -11.99 8.87
C PHE A 5 -10.68 -12.22 9.42
N LYS A 6 -10.49 -13.34 10.14
CA LYS A 6 -9.20 -13.70 10.73
C LYS A 6 -8.32 -14.41 9.71
N THR A 7 -7.15 -13.87 9.40
CA THR A 7 -6.18 -14.51 8.49
C THR A 7 -5.31 -15.54 9.21
N SER A 8 -4.54 -16.31 8.43
CA SER A 8 -3.72 -17.42 8.97
C SER A 8 -2.55 -16.97 9.84
N ASP A 9 -2.07 -15.74 9.71
CA ASP A 9 -1.03 -15.17 10.59
C ASP A 9 -1.61 -14.50 11.84
N GLY A 10 -2.92 -14.63 12.06
CA GLY A 10 -3.64 -14.07 13.20
C GLY A 10 -4.09 -12.62 13.00
N SER A 11 -3.64 -11.93 11.95
CA SER A 11 -4.09 -10.57 11.64
C SER A 11 -5.46 -10.53 10.99
N ASP A 12 -6.16 -9.42 11.18
CA ASP A 12 -7.48 -9.23 10.58
C ASP A 12 -7.38 -8.77 9.12
N THR A 13 -8.35 -9.17 8.32
CA THR A 13 -8.66 -8.57 7.03
C THR A 13 -10.14 -8.23 7.00
N ILE A 14 -10.55 -7.48 5.98
CA ILE A 14 -11.96 -7.19 5.74
C ILE A 14 -12.43 -8.07 4.60
N TYR A 15 -13.58 -8.70 4.81
CA TYR A 15 -14.31 -9.43 3.79
C TYR A 15 -15.46 -8.57 3.28
N ASP A 16 -15.51 -8.36 1.97
CA ASP A 16 -16.65 -7.74 1.31
C ASP A 16 -17.60 -8.84 0.81
N GLU A 17 -18.69 -9.05 1.55
CA GLU A 17 -19.68 -10.09 1.24
C GLU A 17 -20.44 -9.83 -0.07
N VAL A 18 -20.54 -8.56 -0.51
CA VAL A 18 -21.28 -8.22 -1.73
C VAL A 18 -20.44 -8.57 -2.95
N ASN A 19 -19.16 -8.21 -2.92
CA ASN A 19 -18.27 -8.43 -4.04
C ASN A 19 -17.46 -9.74 -3.93
N ASN A 20 -17.54 -10.44 -2.79
CA ASN A 20 -16.93 -11.74 -2.53
C ASN A 20 -15.39 -11.74 -2.66
N TYR A 21 -14.73 -10.73 -2.10
CA TYR A 21 -13.27 -10.66 -2.00
C TYR A 21 -12.80 -10.10 -0.65
N TYR A 22 -11.51 -10.27 -0.37
CA TYR A 22 -10.86 -9.81 0.85
C TYR A 22 -9.94 -8.62 0.57
N TYR A 23 -9.79 -7.73 1.54
CA TYR A 23 -8.89 -6.56 1.46
C TYR A 23 -7.41 -6.95 1.48
N HIS A 24 -7.09 -8.08 2.10
CA HIS A 24 -5.74 -8.65 2.21
C HIS A 24 -5.79 -10.16 2.05
N SER A 25 -4.65 -10.79 1.76
CA SER A 25 -4.53 -12.24 1.72
C SER A 25 -5.01 -12.93 3.01
N VAL A 26 -5.83 -13.97 2.83
CA VAL A 26 -6.29 -14.85 3.92
C VAL A 26 -5.14 -15.68 4.53
N HIS A 27 -4.00 -15.76 3.86
CA HIS A 27 -2.79 -16.42 4.39
C HIS A 27 -2.03 -15.54 5.40
N GLY A 28 -2.36 -14.26 5.50
CA GLY A 28 -1.76 -13.35 6.48
C GLY A 28 -1.65 -11.93 5.94
N ALA A 29 -2.43 -10.99 6.49
CA ALA A 29 -2.41 -9.61 6.03
C ALA A 29 -1.08 -8.93 6.38
N ILE A 30 -0.66 -8.99 7.64
CA ILE A 30 0.61 -8.40 8.09
C ILE A 30 1.81 -9.04 7.38
N THR A 31 1.81 -10.37 7.25
CA THR A 31 2.92 -11.09 6.62
C THR A 31 3.06 -10.75 5.14
N GLU A 32 1.95 -10.70 4.39
CA GLU A 32 1.94 -10.28 3.00
C GLU A 32 2.41 -8.83 2.85
N SER A 33 1.84 -7.89 3.61
CA SER A 33 2.19 -6.47 3.52
C SER A 33 3.66 -6.21 3.86
N LYS A 34 4.19 -6.86 4.90
CA LYS A 34 5.62 -6.78 5.24
C LYS A 34 6.49 -7.29 4.10
N HIS A 35 6.11 -8.41 3.48
CA HIS A 35 6.89 -9.00 2.39
C HIS A 35 6.87 -8.12 1.14
N VAL A 36 5.68 -7.75 0.66
CA VAL A 36 5.48 -7.07 -0.63
C VAL A 36 5.89 -5.59 -0.57
N PHE A 37 5.37 -4.87 0.43
CA PHE A 37 5.46 -3.41 0.46
C PHE A 37 6.65 -2.92 1.30
N ILE A 38 6.92 -3.55 2.44
CA ILE A 38 8.03 -3.12 3.30
C ILE A 38 9.37 -3.70 2.83
N ASN A 39 9.50 -5.02 2.74
CA ASN A 39 10.79 -5.67 2.45
C ASN A 39 11.23 -5.48 1.00
N TYR A 40 10.35 -5.72 0.03
CA TYR A 40 10.68 -5.54 -1.38
C TYR A 40 10.47 -4.11 -1.90
N GLY A 41 9.62 -3.31 -1.24
CA GLY A 41 9.39 -1.90 -1.58
C GLY A 41 10.26 -0.94 -0.78
N LEU A 42 9.81 -0.59 0.43
CA LEU A 42 10.38 0.48 1.24
C LEU A 42 11.85 0.25 1.57
N HIS A 43 12.21 -0.94 2.04
CA HIS A 43 13.58 -1.27 2.39
C HIS A 43 14.53 -1.11 1.18
N THR A 44 14.07 -1.49 -0.02
CA THR A 44 14.81 -1.31 -1.27
C THR A 44 15.10 0.18 -1.54
N MET A 45 14.13 1.06 -1.33
CA MET A 45 14.29 2.51 -1.55
C MET A 45 15.10 3.18 -0.43
N ALA A 46 14.80 2.84 0.82
CA ALA A 46 15.49 3.35 2.01
C ALA A 46 16.99 2.96 2.06
N SER A 47 17.40 1.90 1.36
CA SER A 47 18.82 1.55 1.21
C SER A 47 19.61 2.51 0.32
N ARG A 48 18.93 3.41 -0.41
CA ARG A 48 19.51 4.30 -1.42
C ARG A 48 19.17 5.77 -1.20
N LEU A 49 18.15 6.05 -0.39
CA LEU A 49 17.56 7.38 -0.19
C LEU A 49 17.34 7.64 1.29
N ASP A 50 17.66 8.86 1.72
CA ASP A 50 17.34 9.35 3.07
C ASP A 50 15.93 9.96 3.16
N ASN A 51 15.32 10.26 2.02
CA ASN A 51 13.97 10.80 1.89
C ASN A 51 13.21 9.96 0.86
N VAL A 52 12.06 9.41 1.24
CA VAL A 52 11.24 8.56 0.37
C VAL A 52 9.83 9.11 0.29
N ARG A 53 9.39 9.47 -0.92
CA ARG A 53 7.99 9.79 -1.20
C ARG A 53 7.27 8.55 -1.67
N ILE A 54 6.21 8.17 -0.96
CA ILE A 54 5.46 6.95 -1.21
C ILE A 54 4.05 7.32 -1.65
N PHE A 55 3.59 6.69 -2.72
CA PHE A 55 2.19 6.69 -3.09
C PHE A 55 1.58 5.30 -2.91
N GLU A 56 0.41 5.23 -2.28
CA GLU A 56 -0.38 4.01 -2.18
C GLU A 56 -1.70 4.17 -2.95
N MET A 57 -1.95 3.21 -3.85
CA MET A 57 -3.30 3.02 -4.36
C MET A 57 -4.09 2.16 -3.39
N GLY A 58 -5.08 2.77 -2.72
CA GLY A 58 -5.97 2.14 -1.76
C GLY A 58 -5.46 2.30 -0.34
N PHE A 59 -5.94 3.30 0.41
CA PHE A 59 -5.63 3.39 1.84
C PHE A 59 -6.22 2.19 2.60
N GLY A 60 -7.43 1.76 2.22
CA GLY A 60 -8.13 0.60 2.75
C GLY A 60 -8.10 0.54 4.28
N THR A 61 -7.51 -0.56 4.79
CA THR A 61 -7.39 -0.81 6.24
C THR A 61 -6.33 0.06 6.95
N GLY A 62 -5.52 0.82 6.22
CA GLY A 62 -4.40 1.60 6.75
C GLY A 62 -3.16 0.77 7.12
N LEU A 63 -3.15 -0.54 6.84
CA LEU A 63 -2.08 -1.45 7.25
C LEU A 63 -0.71 -1.07 6.68
N ASN A 64 -0.60 -0.81 5.37
CA ASN A 64 0.70 -0.52 4.76
C ASN A 64 1.24 0.83 5.23
N ALA A 65 0.38 1.84 5.38
CA ALA A 65 0.74 3.13 5.96
C ALA A 65 1.28 2.95 7.39
N PHE A 66 0.58 2.17 8.22
CA PHE A 66 1.00 1.90 9.60
C PHE A 66 2.32 1.12 9.67
N LEU A 67 2.50 0.09 8.86
CA LEU A 67 3.77 -0.65 8.76
C LEU A 67 4.92 0.25 8.28
N THR A 68 4.65 1.17 7.35
CA THR A 68 5.63 2.14 6.85
C THR A 68 6.02 3.14 7.94
N TYR A 69 5.05 3.60 8.74
CA TYR A 69 5.32 4.42 9.92
C TYR A 69 6.21 3.70 10.93
N LEU A 70 5.89 2.45 11.28
CA LEU A 70 6.72 1.65 12.18
C LEU A 70 8.12 1.43 11.63
N TYR A 71 8.26 1.27 10.31
CA TYR A 71 9.56 1.19 9.66
C TYR A 71 10.35 2.49 9.85
N ALA A 72 9.72 3.66 9.62
CA ALA A 72 10.36 4.97 9.79
C ALA A 72 10.80 5.23 11.24
N VAL A 73 9.96 4.90 12.22
CA VAL A 73 10.29 5.04 13.66
C VAL A 73 11.53 4.22 14.03
N ASN A 74 11.65 3.01 13.47
CA ASN A 74 12.82 2.15 13.70
C ASN A 74 14.07 2.57 12.90
N HIS A 75 13.92 3.45 11.92
CA HIS A 75 15.00 3.99 11.09
C HIS A 75 15.04 5.51 11.22
N GLY A 76 15.41 6.01 12.41
CA GLY A 76 15.24 7.41 12.83
C GLY A 76 15.90 8.50 11.98
N SER A 77 16.63 8.18 10.90
CA SER A 77 17.13 9.16 9.92
C SER A 77 16.32 9.21 8.61
N LEU A 78 15.41 8.26 8.39
CA LEU A 78 14.64 8.13 7.16
C LEU A 78 13.39 9.03 7.20
N ASN A 79 13.32 9.98 6.28
CA ASN A 79 12.17 10.84 6.10
C ASN A 79 11.18 10.22 5.11
N ILE A 80 9.92 10.11 5.49
CA ILE A 80 8.85 9.57 4.66
C ILE A 80 7.71 10.58 4.52
N SER A 81 7.37 10.87 3.27
CA SER A 81 6.10 11.49 2.89
C SER A 81 5.23 10.44 2.25
N TYR A 82 4.13 10.09 2.90
CA TYR A 82 3.21 9.04 2.49
C TYR A 82 1.91 9.64 1.98
N THR A 83 1.54 9.32 0.75
CA THR A 83 0.26 9.73 0.15
C THR A 83 -0.54 8.49 -0.21
N ALA A 84 -1.76 8.35 0.30
CA ALA A 84 -2.67 7.27 -0.10
C ALA A 84 -3.93 7.84 -0.74
N ILE A 85 -4.43 7.23 -1.80
CA ILE A 85 -5.76 7.54 -2.34
C ILE A 85 -6.75 6.44 -1.97
N GLU A 86 -7.96 6.84 -1.58
CA GLU A 86 -9.05 5.92 -1.28
C GLU A 86 -10.37 6.49 -1.80
N LYS A 87 -11.11 5.66 -2.52
CA LYS A 87 -12.41 6.03 -3.09
C LYS A 87 -13.53 5.80 -2.10
N TRP A 88 -13.41 4.77 -1.26
CA TRP A 88 -14.44 4.35 -0.32
C TRP A 88 -13.84 4.13 1.08
N PRO A 89 -13.59 5.21 1.85
CA PRO A 89 -13.06 5.09 3.20
C PRO A 89 -13.86 4.13 4.08
N LEU A 90 -13.15 3.34 4.89
CA LEU A 90 -13.78 2.44 5.83
C LEU A 90 -14.53 3.21 6.94
N PRO A 91 -15.69 2.71 7.39
CA PRO A 91 -16.39 3.26 8.53
C PRO A 91 -15.66 2.98 9.85
N ASP A 92 -15.83 3.88 10.81
CA ASP A 92 -15.13 3.90 12.09
C ASP A 92 -15.16 2.58 12.85
N PHE A 93 -16.34 1.98 12.98
CA PHE A 93 -16.52 0.73 13.71
C PHE A 93 -15.68 -0.44 13.15
N LEU A 94 -15.35 -0.43 11.84
CA LEU A 94 -14.52 -1.47 11.24
C LEU A 94 -13.05 -1.25 11.57
N TYR A 95 -12.50 -0.06 11.28
CA TYR A 95 -11.08 0.16 11.51
C TYR A 95 -10.73 0.15 13.00
N GLU A 96 -11.65 0.58 13.88
CA GLU A 96 -11.48 0.53 15.34
C GLU A 96 -11.39 -0.90 15.88
N SER A 97 -11.91 -1.88 15.13
CA SER A 97 -11.94 -3.28 15.52
C SER A 97 -10.76 -4.09 14.95
N LEU A 98 -9.90 -3.50 14.11
CA LEU A 98 -8.75 -4.18 13.50
C LEU A 98 -7.62 -4.39 14.53
N ASN A 99 -7.13 -5.62 14.64
CA ASN A 99 -6.10 -5.99 15.62
C ASN A 99 -4.64 -5.73 15.24
N TYR A 100 -4.35 -4.93 14.21
CA TYR A 100 -2.96 -4.69 13.79
C TYR A 100 -2.07 -4.15 14.91
N PRO A 101 -2.50 -3.16 15.72
CA PRO A 101 -1.71 -2.66 16.83
C PRO A 101 -1.36 -3.74 17.86
N GLU A 102 -2.30 -4.63 18.17
CA GLU A 102 -2.13 -5.72 19.13
C GLU A 102 -1.06 -6.70 18.66
N ILE A 103 -1.10 -7.10 17.38
CA ILE A 103 -0.16 -8.08 16.82
C ILE A 103 1.23 -7.48 16.63
N LEU A 104 1.32 -6.19 16.27
CA LEU A 104 2.58 -5.50 16.02
C LEU A 104 3.30 -5.05 17.31
N GLN A 105 2.61 -5.08 18.46
CA GLN A 105 3.18 -4.91 19.81
C GLN A 105 4.14 -3.71 19.96
N THR A 106 3.83 -2.58 19.34
CA THR A 106 4.63 -1.36 19.46
C THR A 106 4.01 -0.39 20.48
N PRO A 107 4.80 0.36 21.27
CA PRO A 107 4.27 1.42 22.14
C PRO A 107 3.36 2.38 21.36
N ASP A 108 2.24 2.76 21.98
CA ASP A 108 1.24 3.68 21.42
C ASP A 108 0.66 3.30 20.05
N ALA A 109 0.88 2.05 19.61
CA ALA A 109 0.45 1.55 18.31
C ALA A 109 -1.04 1.76 18.06
N ASN A 110 -1.87 1.59 19.09
CA ASN A 110 -3.32 1.71 18.96
C ASN A 110 -3.74 3.17 18.71
N GLU A 111 -3.24 4.10 19.54
CA GLU A 111 -3.51 5.54 19.37
C GLU A 111 -3.02 6.02 17.99
N GLN A 112 -1.82 5.63 17.61
CA GLN A 112 -1.25 6.03 16.32
C GLN A 112 -2.06 5.46 15.15
N PHE A 113 -2.40 4.17 15.17
CA PHE A 113 -3.20 3.54 14.12
C PHE A 113 -4.58 4.22 13.98
N LEU A 114 -5.29 4.46 15.08
CA LEU A 114 -6.57 5.18 15.05
C LEU A 114 -6.40 6.59 14.50
N SER A 115 -5.33 7.28 14.88
CA SER A 115 -5.08 8.66 14.43
C SER A 115 -4.75 8.79 12.94
N PHE A 116 -4.37 7.70 12.25
CA PHE A 116 -4.22 7.64 10.79
C PHE A 116 -5.60 7.65 10.12
N HIS A 117 -6.55 6.90 10.67
CA HIS A 117 -7.92 6.87 10.18
C HIS A 117 -8.66 8.18 10.47
N GLN A 118 -8.46 8.76 11.65
CA GLN A 118 -9.16 9.95 12.11
C GLN A 118 -8.62 11.28 11.55
N CYS A 119 -7.42 11.30 10.96
CA CYS A 119 -6.92 12.56 10.38
C CYS A 119 -7.70 12.96 9.12
N SER A 120 -7.79 14.26 8.89
CA SER A 120 -8.52 14.87 7.78
C SER A 120 -8.08 14.28 6.44
N TRP A 121 -9.05 14.01 5.58
CA TRP A 121 -8.81 13.72 4.17
C TRP A 121 -8.40 14.99 3.42
N ASN A 122 -7.63 14.83 2.35
CA ASN A 122 -7.12 15.87 1.46
C ASN A 122 -6.27 16.93 2.19
N GLN A 123 -5.59 16.50 3.26
CA GLN A 123 -4.68 17.34 4.02
C GLN A 123 -3.53 16.50 4.58
N ALA A 124 -2.29 16.93 4.33
CA ALA A 124 -1.11 16.34 4.95
C ALA A 124 -1.09 16.59 6.47
N LYS A 125 -0.85 15.52 7.24
CA LYS A 125 -0.64 15.57 8.69
C LYS A 125 0.72 14.95 9.03
N ARG A 126 1.48 15.64 9.87
CA ARG A 126 2.74 15.14 10.43
C ARG A 126 2.46 14.30 11.68
N PHE A 127 3.01 13.09 11.74
CA PHE A 127 2.90 12.19 12.89
C PHE A 127 4.19 12.10 13.71
N THR A 128 5.35 12.23 13.06
CA THR A 128 6.66 12.39 13.70
C THR A 128 7.49 13.43 12.96
N GLU A 129 8.68 13.76 13.45
CA GLU A 129 9.62 14.61 12.71
C GLU A 129 9.86 14.10 11.29
N ASN A 130 9.91 12.78 11.11
CA ASN A 130 10.31 12.12 9.87
C ASN A 130 9.17 11.39 9.13
N PHE A 131 7.90 11.54 9.56
CA PHE A 131 6.76 10.88 8.92
C PHE A 131 5.57 11.82 8.75
N ILE A 132 5.15 11.98 7.50
CA ILE A 132 3.97 12.73 7.08
C ILE A 132 3.04 11.77 6.34
N LEU A 133 1.75 11.85 6.63
CA LEU A 133 0.70 11.14 5.90
C LEU A 133 -0.31 12.12 5.34
N GLU A 134 -0.63 11.98 4.07
CA GLU A 134 -1.77 12.58 3.40
C GLU A 134 -2.67 11.46 2.85
N LYS A 135 -3.96 11.51 3.19
CA LYS A 135 -4.94 10.62 2.60
C LYS A 135 -5.83 11.42 1.67
N ILE A 136 -5.95 11.02 0.42
CA ILE A 136 -6.80 11.63 -0.59
C ILE A 136 -8.10 10.83 -0.67
N ASN A 137 -9.24 11.50 -0.47
CA ASN A 137 -10.54 10.89 -0.73
C ASN A 137 -10.88 11.16 -2.19
N GLY A 138 -10.68 10.16 -3.05
CA GLY A 138 -10.76 10.34 -4.49
C GLY A 138 -10.65 9.05 -5.28
N ASP A 139 -10.92 9.18 -6.57
CA ASP A 139 -10.85 8.08 -7.54
C ASP A 139 -9.59 8.24 -8.40
N LEU A 140 -8.69 7.26 -8.33
CA LEU A 140 -7.42 7.27 -9.07
C LEU A 140 -7.60 7.40 -10.58
N THR A 141 -8.72 6.92 -11.14
CA THR A 141 -8.98 6.99 -12.59
C THR A 141 -9.11 8.42 -13.08
N ILE A 142 -9.51 9.36 -12.22
CA ILE A 142 -9.70 10.78 -12.55
C ILE A 142 -8.82 11.73 -11.72
N TRP A 143 -8.21 11.26 -10.62
CA TRP A 143 -7.37 12.08 -9.75
C TRP A 143 -5.98 12.29 -10.34
N ASP A 144 -5.58 13.51 -10.65
CA ASP A 144 -4.24 13.80 -11.15
C ASP A 144 -3.40 14.55 -10.12
N THR A 145 -2.08 14.35 -10.20
CA THR A 145 -1.10 15.08 -9.40
C THR A 145 0.11 15.46 -10.24
N GLN A 146 0.77 16.54 -9.86
CA GLN A 146 2.08 16.94 -10.39
C GLN A 146 3.23 16.43 -9.52
N GLU A 147 2.91 15.77 -8.41
CA GLU A 147 3.91 15.16 -7.54
C GLU A 147 4.54 13.93 -8.18
N SER A 148 5.79 13.69 -7.79
CA SER A 148 6.51 12.47 -8.15
C SER A 148 6.79 11.65 -6.90
N PHE A 149 6.81 10.33 -7.05
CA PHE A 149 7.01 9.39 -5.96
C PHE A 149 8.20 8.50 -6.25
N ASP A 150 8.92 8.13 -5.21
CA ASP A 150 10.08 7.24 -5.31
C ASP A 150 9.63 5.78 -5.20
N LEU A 151 8.48 5.56 -4.56
CA LEU A 151 7.88 4.24 -4.34
C LEU A 151 6.37 4.30 -4.55
N ILE A 152 5.82 3.33 -5.28
CA ILE A 152 4.39 3.11 -5.41
C ILE A 152 4.04 1.74 -4.82
N TYR A 153 3.13 1.73 -3.85
CA TYR A 153 2.39 0.54 -3.43
C TYR A 153 1.14 0.42 -4.30
N MET A 154 1.17 -0.49 -5.28
CA MET A 154 -0.01 -0.82 -6.06
C MET A 154 -0.79 -1.92 -5.31
N ASP A 155 -1.53 -1.50 -4.29
CA ASP A 155 -2.35 -2.36 -3.42
C ASP A 155 -3.85 -2.29 -3.79
N ALA A 156 -4.11 -2.46 -5.08
CA ALA A 156 -5.48 -2.58 -5.59
C ALA A 156 -6.03 -3.99 -5.34
N PHE A 157 -7.36 -4.11 -5.34
CA PHE A 157 -8.02 -5.42 -5.50
C PHE A 157 -7.56 -6.10 -6.79
N SER A 158 -7.67 -7.43 -6.84
CA SER A 158 -7.06 -8.21 -7.91
C SER A 158 -7.59 -7.80 -9.29
N PRO A 159 -6.87 -8.10 -10.39
CA PRO A 159 -7.36 -7.74 -11.72
C PRO A 159 -8.69 -8.39 -12.13
N ASN A 160 -9.16 -9.39 -11.39
CA ASN A 160 -10.50 -9.95 -11.60
C ASN A 160 -11.60 -9.17 -10.87
N ASP A 161 -11.24 -8.53 -9.76
CA ASP A 161 -12.18 -7.85 -8.85
C ASP A 161 -12.30 -6.38 -9.21
N GLN A 162 -11.20 -5.76 -9.66
CA GLN A 162 -11.14 -4.34 -10.00
C GLN A 162 -10.27 -4.10 -11.24
N ALA A 163 -10.72 -4.60 -12.39
CA ALA A 163 -9.94 -4.64 -13.63
C ALA A 163 -9.44 -3.27 -14.10
N GLU A 164 -10.22 -2.21 -13.90
CA GLU A 164 -9.94 -0.86 -14.39
C GLU A 164 -8.61 -0.30 -13.87
N LEU A 165 -8.16 -0.70 -12.67
CA LEU A 165 -6.89 -0.26 -12.09
C LEU A 165 -5.66 -0.94 -12.70
N TRP A 166 -5.87 -1.99 -13.48
CA TRP A 166 -4.81 -2.78 -14.12
C TRP A 166 -4.72 -2.53 -15.62
N GLU A 167 -5.57 -1.65 -16.15
CA GLU A 167 -5.55 -1.23 -17.53
C GLU A 167 -4.34 -0.33 -17.84
N GLU A 168 -3.90 -0.36 -19.09
CA GLU A 168 -2.66 0.29 -19.53
C GLU A 168 -2.67 1.81 -19.25
N GLU A 169 -3.84 2.46 -19.27
CA GLU A 169 -4.00 3.88 -18.95
C GLU A 169 -3.63 4.20 -17.48
N VAL A 170 -4.13 3.41 -16.53
CA VAL A 170 -3.80 3.58 -15.10
C VAL A 170 -2.35 3.20 -14.84
N LEU A 171 -1.85 2.15 -15.49
CA LEU A 171 -0.43 1.78 -15.36
C LEU A 171 0.51 2.85 -15.92
N LEU A 172 0.14 3.51 -17.02
CA LEU A 172 0.88 4.65 -17.56
C LEU A 172 0.86 5.85 -16.61
N LYS A 173 -0.24 6.05 -15.89
CA LYS A 173 -0.34 7.07 -14.83
C LYS A 173 0.65 6.80 -13.70
N PHE A 174 0.74 5.55 -13.19
CA PHE A 174 1.76 5.18 -12.21
C PHE A 174 3.18 5.41 -12.74
N TYR A 175 3.46 5.06 -14.00
CA TYR A 175 4.76 5.33 -14.61
C TYR A 175 5.08 6.83 -14.64
N ARG A 176 4.10 7.70 -14.95
CA ARG A 176 4.29 9.15 -14.93
C ARG A 176 4.53 9.69 -13.52
N MET A 177 3.83 9.15 -12.53
CA MET A 177 3.96 9.51 -11.12
C MET A 177 5.30 9.09 -10.50
N LEU A 178 6.00 8.09 -11.03
CA LEU A 178 7.32 7.70 -10.48
C LEU A 178 8.44 8.69 -10.86
N SER A 179 9.32 8.96 -9.91
CA SER A 179 10.65 9.51 -10.15
C SER A 179 11.50 8.55 -11.00
N HIS A 180 12.53 9.05 -11.69
CA HIS A 180 13.51 8.17 -12.33
C HIS A 180 14.24 7.32 -11.28
N GLY A 181 14.40 6.03 -11.53
CA GLY A 181 14.89 5.05 -10.56
C GLY A 181 13.85 4.61 -9.53
N GLY A 182 12.63 5.17 -9.58
CA GLY A 182 11.53 4.83 -8.69
C GLY A 182 10.98 3.43 -8.92
N LEU A 183 10.32 2.90 -7.89
CA LEU A 183 9.85 1.52 -7.85
C LEU A 183 8.33 1.45 -7.68
N LEU A 184 7.66 0.63 -8.47
CA LEU A 184 6.33 0.11 -8.17
C LEU A 184 6.44 -1.33 -7.68
N THR A 185 5.80 -1.64 -6.55
CA THR A 185 5.71 -3.00 -6.00
C THR A 185 4.23 -3.41 -5.86
N THR A 186 3.95 -4.69 -6.13
CA THR A 186 2.62 -5.27 -5.97
C THR A 186 2.70 -6.79 -5.80
N TYR A 187 1.72 -7.35 -5.08
CA TYR A 187 1.57 -8.80 -4.95
C TYR A 187 1.20 -9.47 -6.29
N CYS A 188 0.64 -8.72 -7.24
CA CYS A 188 0.12 -9.27 -8.49
C CYS A 188 1.26 -9.77 -9.37
N ALA A 189 1.10 -10.97 -9.94
CA ALA A 189 2.08 -11.60 -10.83
C ALA A 189 1.51 -12.05 -12.17
N LYS A 190 0.32 -11.56 -12.57
CA LYS A 190 -0.32 -11.97 -13.84
C LYS A 190 0.55 -11.62 -15.04
N GLY A 191 0.59 -12.54 -16.01
CA GLY A 191 1.42 -12.40 -17.21
C GLY A 191 1.03 -11.19 -18.07
N ASP A 192 -0.26 -10.94 -18.27
CA ASP A 192 -0.75 -9.78 -19.03
C ASP A 192 -0.35 -8.46 -18.39
N PHE A 193 -0.52 -8.34 -17.07
CA PHE A 193 -0.07 -7.18 -16.30
C PHE A 193 1.43 -6.90 -16.51
N LYS A 194 2.29 -7.93 -16.37
CA LYS A 194 3.74 -7.79 -16.60
C LYS A 194 4.08 -7.37 -18.04
N ARG A 195 3.31 -7.83 -19.04
CA ARG A 195 3.47 -7.41 -20.44
C ARG A 195 3.09 -5.95 -20.63
N SER A 196 1.99 -5.49 -20.04
CA SER A 196 1.56 -4.09 -20.11
C SER A 196 2.60 -3.16 -19.47
N LEU A 197 3.11 -3.50 -18.28
CA LEU A 197 4.20 -2.73 -17.64
C LEU A 197 5.43 -2.58 -18.56
N LYS A 198 5.87 -3.67 -19.20
CA LYS A 198 6.99 -3.63 -20.14
C LYS A 198 6.71 -2.76 -21.38
N ARG A 199 5.48 -2.79 -21.91
CA ARG A 199 5.09 -1.93 -23.05
C ARG A 199 5.14 -0.44 -22.69
N ILE A 200 4.74 -0.09 -21.47
CA ILE A 200 4.78 1.29 -20.96
C ILE A 200 6.23 1.80 -20.80
N GLY A 201 7.16 0.90 -20.50
CA GLY A 201 8.58 1.22 -20.35
C GLY A 201 9.19 0.80 -19.01
N PHE A 202 8.43 0.15 -18.13
CA PHE A 202 8.98 -0.36 -16.88
C PHE A 202 9.99 -1.48 -17.12
N LYS A 203 11.08 -1.46 -16.35
CA LYS A 203 11.92 -2.64 -16.14
C LYS A 203 11.27 -3.53 -15.10
N VAL A 204 10.67 -4.63 -15.55
CA VAL A 204 9.97 -5.59 -14.69
C VAL A 204 10.91 -6.68 -14.18
N GLU A 205 10.89 -6.90 -12.86
CA GLU A 205 11.61 -7.97 -12.16
C GLU A 205 10.62 -8.88 -11.40
N ASN A 206 10.84 -10.19 -11.47
CA ASN A 206 10.06 -11.18 -10.73
C ASN A 206 10.86 -11.58 -9.49
N VAL A 207 10.24 -11.47 -8.31
CA VAL A 207 10.84 -11.88 -7.04
C VAL A 207 9.93 -12.88 -6.32
N PRO A 208 10.45 -13.67 -5.36
CA PRO A 208 9.63 -14.60 -4.58
C PRO A 208 8.38 -13.92 -4.00
N GLY A 209 7.23 -14.56 -4.17
CA GLY A 209 5.96 -14.05 -3.65
C GLY A 209 5.82 -14.26 -2.13
N PRO A 210 4.84 -13.59 -1.50
CA PRO A 210 4.45 -13.86 -0.11
C PRO A 210 3.86 -15.27 0.03
N MET A 211 3.57 -15.69 1.27
CA MET A 211 2.99 -17.01 1.54
C MET A 211 1.74 -17.28 0.67
N GLY A 212 1.74 -18.42 -0.03
CA GLY A 212 0.68 -18.81 -0.96
C GLY A 212 0.85 -18.31 -2.41
N LYS A 213 1.82 -17.44 -2.70
CA LYS A 213 2.13 -16.94 -4.04
C LYS A 213 3.55 -17.32 -4.47
N ARG A 214 3.72 -17.82 -5.70
CA ARG A 214 5.03 -18.23 -6.22
C ARG A 214 5.95 -17.04 -6.47
N GLU A 215 5.39 -15.97 -7.00
CA GLU A 215 6.12 -14.76 -7.40
C GLU A 215 5.25 -13.53 -7.16
N MET A 216 5.91 -12.37 -7.06
CA MET A 216 5.33 -11.03 -7.07
C MET A 216 6.10 -10.15 -8.08
N THR A 217 5.63 -8.92 -8.30
CA THR A 217 6.18 -8.04 -9.35
C THR A 217 6.81 -6.80 -8.75
N LEU A 218 8.03 -6.51 -9.19
CA LEU A 218 8.68 -5.20 -9.06
C LEU A 218 8.79 -4.56 -10.45
N ALA A 219 8.57 -3.27 -10.53
CA ALA A 219 8.63 -2.52 -11.79
C ALA A 219 9.35 -1.18 -11.56
N TYR A 220 10.52 -1.04 -12.18
CA TYR A 220 11.36 0.16 -12.05
C TYR A 220 11.20 1.09 -13.25
N LYS A 221 11.27 2.40 -13.00
CA LYS A 221 11.32 3.45 -14.02
C LYS A 221 12.76 3.92 -14.31
#